data_AF-A0A353GQV3-F1
#
_entry.id   AF-A0A353GQV3-F1
#
_cell.length_a   1.000
_cell.length_b   1.000
_cell.length_c   1.000
_cell.angle_alpha   90.00
_cell.angle_beta   90.00
_cell.angle_gamma   90.00
#
_symmetry.space_group_name_H-M   'P 1'
#
loop_
_entity.id
_entity.type
_entity.pdbx_description
1 polymer ?
#
loop_
_entity_poly.entity_id
_entity_poly.type
_entity_poly.pdbx_seq_one_letter_code
_entity_poly.pdbx_strand_id
1 'polypeptide(L)'
;MLFWKEINPRFLLRFLFYIAGIIFLYRVPWPNIARGPVLCPFQRILGIPCLGCGMTRAFWQILHCHFQTAFAYNALSFLFFPAIALMIFWDIYREIKNLFF
;
A
#
# COMPACT_ATOMS: atom_id res chain seq x y z
N MET A 1 35.73 -17.91 -7.34
CA MET A 1 34.90 -18.33 -6.20
C MET A 1 33.80 -17.30 -6.04
N LEU A 2 32.68 -17.51 -6.76
CA LEU A 2 31.56 -16.58 -6.81
C LEU A 2 30.83 -16.65 -5.47
N PHE A 3 31.05 -15.65 -4.61
CA PHE A 3 30.31 -15.44 -3.38
C PHE A 3 28.88 -15.00 -3.74
N TRP A 4 28.03 -15.96 -4.09
CA TRP A 4 26.58 -15.75 -4.08
C TRP A 4 26.16 -15.73 -2.62
N LYS A 5 26.09 -14.54 -2.00
CA LYS A 5 25.40 -14.38 -0.71
C LYS A 5 23.99 -14.91 -0.87
N GLU A 6 23.60 -15.86 -0.04
CA GLU A 6 22.24 -16.40 -0.08
C GLU A 6 21.22 -15.31 0.21
N ILE A 7 20.13 -15.31 -0.58
CA ILE A 7 19.02 -14.39 -0.37
C ILE A 7 18.35 -14.74 0.96
N ASN A 8 18.21 -13.74 1.82
CA ASN A 8 17.51 -13.90 3.09
C ASN A 8 16.06 -14.36 2.82
N PRO A 9 15.62 -15.55 3.30
CA PRO A 9 14.28 -16.05 3.02
C PRO A 9 13.19 -15.15 3.60
N ARG A 10 13.49 -14.39 4.66
CA ARG A 10 12.58 -13.38 5.22
C ARG A 10 12.39 -12.20 4.27
N PHE A 11 13.41 -11.82 3.51
CA PHE A 11 13.29 -10.77 2.50
C PHE A 11 12.38 -11.23 1.37
N LEU A 12 12.58 -12.45 0.87
CA LEU A 12 11.73 -13.02 -0.18
C LEU A 12 10.26 -13.03 0.25
N LEU A 13 9.97 -13.45 1.49
CA LEU A 13 8.61 -13.45 2.04
C LEU A 13 7.98 -12.03 2.06
N ARG A 14 8.72 -11.03 2.57
CA ARG A 14 8.26 -9.62 2.57
C ARG A 14 8.02 -9.10 1.16
N PHE A 15 8.96 -9.36 0.26
CA PHE A 15 8.87 -8.93 -1.14
C PHE A 15 7.65 -9.53 -1.85
N LEU A 16 7.43 -10.84 -1.70
CA LEU A 16 6.25 -11.52 -2.23
C LEU A 16 4.96 -10.94 -1.64
N PHE A 17 4.95 -10.62 -0.35
CA PHE A 17 3.80 -9.99 0.31
C PHE A 17 3.49 -8.60 -0.27
N TYR A 18 4.51 -7.75 -0.49
CA TYR A 18 4.31 -6.42 -1.08
C TYR A 18 3.75 -6.51 -2.50
N ILE A 19 4.34 -7.36 -3.34
CA ILE A 19 3.88 -7.57 -4.72
C ILE A 19 2.46 -8.14 -4.75
N ALA A 20 2.17 -9.15 -3.92
CA ALA A 20 0.83 -9.71 -3.83
C ALA A 20 -0.20 -8.67 -3.38
N GLY A 21 0.13 -7.82 -2.41
CA GLY A 21 -0.74 -6.74 -1.94
C GLY A 21 -1.03 -5.68 -3.01
N ILE A 22 -0.01 -5.25 -3.76
CA ILE A 22 -0.17 -4.27 -4.86
C ILE A 22 -1.00 -4.87 -5.99
N ILE A 23 -0.69 -6.10 -6.42
CA ILE A 23 -1.45 -6.79 -7.47
C ILE A 23 -2.89 -6.99 -7.04
N PHE A 24 -3.12 -7.47 -5.80
CA PHE A 24 -4.46 -7.65 -5.26
C PHE A 24 -5.24 -6.33 -5.30
N LEU A 25 -4.69 -5.25 -4.75
CA LEU A 25 -5.37 -3.97 -4.69
C LEU A 25 -5.64 -3.39 -6.10
N TYR A 26 -4.70 -3.56 -7.03
CA TYR A 26 -4.88 -3.13 -8.42
C TYR A 26 -5.95 -3.94 -9.17
N ARG A 27 -6.05 -5.25 -8.91
CA ARG A 27 -6.97 -6.15 -9.62
C ARG A 27 -8.38 -6.15 -9.07
N VAL A 28 -8.59 -5.74 -7.82
CA VAL A 28 -9.93 -5.72 -7.22
C VAL A 28 -10.80 -4.70 -7.99
N PRO A 29 -11.98 -5.12 -8.51
CA PRO A 29 -12.87 -4.21 -9.22
C PRO A 29 -13.35 -3.06 -8.34
N TRP A 30 -13.47 -1.87 -8.94
CA TRP A 30 -13.95 -0.66 -8.26
C TRP A 30 -15.25 -0.87 -7.46
N PRO A 31 -16.29 -1.55 -7.97
CA PRO A 31 -17.55 -1.70 -7.24
C PRO A 31 -17.39 -2.44 -5.89
N ASN A 32 -16.39 -3.30 -5.76
CA ASN A 32 -16.11 -4.05 -4.54
C ASN A 32 -15.42 -3.17 -3.49
N ILE A 33 -14.56 -2.23 -3.93
CA ILE A 33 -13.86 -1.27 -3.07
C ILE A 33 -14.80 -0.12 -2.68
N ALA A 34 -15.58 0.39 -3.64
CA ALA A 34 -16.50 1.49 -3.46
C ALA A 34 -17.63 1.13 -2.48
N ARG A 35 -18.30 -0.02 -2.71
CA ARG A 35 -19.41 -0.50 -1.87
C ARG A 35 -18.95 -1.37 -0.70
N GLY A 36 -17.64 -1.57 -0.56
CA GLY A 36 -17.07 -2.29 0.57
C GLY A 36 -17.51 -1.67 1.91
N PRO A 37 -17.66 -2.50 2.96
CA PRO A 37 -18.10 -2.02 4.26
C PRO A 37 -17.15 -0.95 4.78
N VAL A 38 -17.70 0.12 5.36
CA VAL A 38 -16.89 1.02 6.18
C VAL A 38 -16.46 0.23 7.40
N LEU A 39 -15.18 -0.12 7.48
CA LEU A 39 -14.61 -0.87 8.61
C LEU A 39 -14.25 0.04 9.79
N CYS A 40 -14.32 1.35 9.63
CA CYS A 40 -13.98 2.31 10.67
C CYS A 40 -15.09 2.40 11.74
N PRO A 41 -14.80 2.07 13.02
CA PRO A 41 -15.77 2.19 14.11
C PRO A 41 -16.20 3.65 14.35
N PHE A 42 -15.28 4.61 14.21
CA PHE A 42 -15.58 6.04 14.36
C PHE A 42 -16.71 6.48 13.43
N GLN A 43 -16.63 6.14 12.14
CA GLN A 43 -17.68 6.53 11.19
C GLN A 43 -19.00 5.77 11.43
N ARG A 44 -18.94 4.52 11.91
CA ARG A 44 -20.16 3.75 12.23
C ARG A 44 -20.87 4.24 13.48
N ILE A 45 -20.13 4.61 14.52
CA ILE A 45 -20.67 4.97 15.83
C ILE A 45 -20.97 6.46 15.90
N LEU A 46 -20.04 7.30 15.46
CA LEU A 46 -20.12 8.75 15.60
C LEU A 46 -20.63 9.43 14.33
N GLY A 47 -20.74 8.72 13.19
CA GLY A 47 -21.16 9.30 11.91
C GLY A 47 -20.12 10.22 11.26
N ILE A 48 -19.03 10.53 11.95
CA ILE A 48 -17.99 11.45 11.50
C ILE A 48 -16.85 10.65 10.84
N PRO A 49 -16.40 11.01 9.63
CA PRO A 49 -15.23 10.40 9.03
C PRO A 49 -13.98 10.78 9.85
N CYS A 50 -13.26 9.78 10.37
CA CYS A 50 -11.95 10.02 10.98
C CYS A 50 -10.88 10.27 9.91
N LEU A 51 -9.69 10.69 10.33
CA LEU A 51 -8.53 10.96 9.47
C LEU A 51 -8.13 9.79 8.55
N GLY A 52 -8.45 8.55 8.95
CA GLY A 52 -8.18 7.34 8.15
C GLY A 52 -9.37 6.82 7.32
N CYS A 53 -10.55 7.43 7.43
CA CYS A 53 -11.72 6.97 6.69
C CYS A 53 -11.49 7.11 5.18
N GLY A 54 -11.82 6.07 4.41
CA GLY A 54 -11.66 6.07 2.96
C GLY A 54 -10.24 5.86 2.45
N MET A 55 -9.25 5.62 3.31
CA MET A 55 -7.84 5.45 2.90
C MET A 55 -7.64 4.35 1.86
N THR A 56 -8.26 3.17 2.03
CA THR A 56 -8.18 2.08 1.03
C THR A 56 -8.76 2.48 -0.32
N ARG A 57 -9.86 3.25 -0.33
CA ARG A 57 -10.47 3.76 -1.58
C ARG A 57 -9.57 4.78 -2.24
N ALA A 58 -8.98 5.68 -1.44
CA ALA A 58 -8.03 6.66 -1.93
C ALA A 58 -6.77 6.00 -2.52
N PHE A 59 -6.21 4.97 -1.87
CA PHE A 59 -5.06 4.21 -2.39
C PHE A 59 -5.40 3.51 -3.71
N TRP A 60 -6.59 2.91 -3.81
CA TRP A 60 -7.05 2.32 -5.07
C TRP A 60 -7.13 3.37 -6.19
N GLN A 61 -7.68 4.55 -5.89
CA GLN A 61 -7.78 5.66 -6.85
C GLN A 61 -6.40 6.21 -7.25
N ILE A 62 -5.45 6.31 -6.31
CA ILE A 62 -4.05 6.69 -6.61
C ILE A 62 -3.41 5.66 -7.55
N LEU A 63 -3.58 4.35 -7.29
CA LEU A 63 -3.06 3.28 -8.14
C LEU A 63 -3.62 3.31 -9.56
N HIS A 64 -4.82 3.85 -9.76
CA HIS A 64 -5.48 4.02 -11.06
C HIS A 64 -5.34 5.45 -11.63
N CYS A 65 -4.46 6.27 -11.04
CA CYS A 65 -4.17 7.65 -11.47
C CYS A 65 -5.36 8.62 -11.39
N HIS A 66 -6.33 8.37 -10.52
CA HIS A 66 -7.48 9.23 -10.26
C HIS A 66 -7.28 10.10 -9.01
N PHE A 67 -6.37 11.07 -9.11
CA PHE A 67 -5.90 11.85 -7.96
C PHE A 67 -6.97 12.75 -7.33
N GLN A 68 -7.81 13.39 -8.13
CA GLN A 68 -8.89 14.25 -7.65
C GLN A 68 -9.88 13.45 -6.79
N THR A 69 -10.27 12.28 -7.28
CA THR A 69 -11.14 11.34 -6.57
C THR A 69 -10.46 10.79 -5.32
N ALA A 70 -9.16 10.47 -5.39
CA ALA A 70 -8.40 10.03 -4.23
C ALA A 70 -8.37 11.09 -3.11
N PHE A 71 -8.19 12.37 -3.48
CA PHE A 71 -8.14 13.47 -2.53
C PHE A 71 -9.50 13.66 -1.84
N ALA A 72 -10.59 13.56 -2.62
CA ALA A 72 -11.95 13.61 -2.09
C ALA A 72 -12.26 12.46 -1.11
N TYR A 73 -11.68 11.27 -1.34
CA TYR A 73 -11.83 10.15 -0.40
C TYR A 73 -11.01 10.32 0.87
N ASN A 74 -9.74 10.71 0.76
CA ASN A 74 -8.86 10.90 1.90
C ASN A 74 -7.62 11.71 1.49
N ALA A 75 -7.51 12.97 1.92
CA ALA A 75 -6.38 13.82 1.59
C ALA A 75 -5.05 13.31 2.18
N LEU A 76 -5.07 12.68 3.36
CA LEU A 76 -3.88 12.10 3.99
C LEU A 76 -3.27 10.95 3.15
N SER A 77 -4.04 10.34 2.24
CA SER A 77 -3.51 9.33 1.34
C SER A 77 -2.33 9.82 0.50
N PHE A 78 -2.27 11.11 0.17
CA PHE A 78 -1.16 11.71 -0.57
C PHE A 78 0.13 11.80 0.23
N LEU A 79 0.06 11.70 1.56
CA LEU A 79 1.23 11.58 2.42
C LEU A 79 1.58 10.10 2.66
N PHE A 80 0.59 9.29 3.02
CA PHE A 80 0.83 7.89 3.40
C PHE A 80 1.19 7.00 2.22
N PHE A 81 0.59 7.21 1.05
CA PHE A 81 0.88 6.41 -0.14
C PHE A 81 2.37 6.50 -0.56
N PRO A 82 2.95 7.70 -0.78
CA PRO A 82 4.37 7.80 -1.09
C PRO A 82 5.27 7.38 0.09
N ALA A 83 4.87 7.63 1.34
CA ALA A 83 5.64 7.16 2.49
C ALA A 83 5.78 5.62 2.50
N ILE A 84 4.69 4.89 2.25
CA ILE A 84 4.70 3.42 2.14
C ILE A 84 5.54 2.99 0.93
N ALA A 85 5.39 3.64 -0.22
CA ALA A 85 6.19 3.33 -1.41
C ALA A 85 7.70 3.50 -1.16
N LEU A 86 8.09 4.59 -0.48
CA LEU A 86 9.47 4.84 -0.08
C LEU A 86 9.99 3.83 0.94
N MET A 87 9.16 3.42 1.91
CA MET A 87 9.54 2.37 2.86
C MET A 87 9.79 1.02 2.17
N ILE A 88 8.93 0.63 1.23
CA ILE A 88 9.10 -0.60 0.43
C ILE A 88 10.37 -0.49 -0.42
N PHE A 89 10.57 0.64 -1.10
CA PHE A 89 11.77 0.88 -1.89
C PHE A 89 13.04 0.81 -1.04
N TRP A 90 13.03 1.39 0.15
CA TRP A 90 14.15 1.37 1.08
C TRP A 90 14.46 -0.04 1.59
N ASP A 91 13.45 -0.85 1.94
CA ASP A 91 13.67 -2.25 2.35
C ASP A 91 14.33 -3.05 1.23
N ILE A 92 13.85 -2.89 -0.01
CA ILE A 92 14.42 -3.54 -1.20
C ILE A 92 15.86 -3.06 -1.44
N TYR A 93 16.09 -1.75 -1.44
CA TYR A 93 17.41 -1.17 -1.69
C TYR A 93 18.44 -1.65 -0.66
N ARG A 94 18.07 -1.70 0.62
CA ARG A 94 18.94 -2.18 1.70
C ARG A 94 19.36 -3.63 1.46
N GLU A 95 18.43 -4.52 1.08
CA GLU A 95 18.75 -5.93 0.88
C GLU A 95 19.52 -6.20 -0.41
N ILE A 96 19.23 -5.47 -1.50
CA ILE A 96 20.07 -5.49 -2.70
C ILE A 96 21.49 -5.07 -2.34
N LYS A 97 21.66 -3.97 -1.60
CA LYS A 97 22.98 -3.53 -1.18
C LYS A 97 23.72 -4.60 -0.35
N ASN A 98 23.03 -5.25 0.58
CA ASN A 98 23.60 -6.32 1.41
C ASN A 98 23.99 -7.58 0.62
N LEU A 99 23.34 -7.84 -0.53
CA LEU A 99 23.64 -8.96 -1.42
C LEU A 99 24.85 -8.70 -2.30
N PHE A 100 25.00 -7.47 -2.81
CA PHE A 100 26.07 -7.10 -3.75
C PHE A 100 27.35 -6.57 -3.08
N PHE A 101 27.26 -6.03 -1.87
CA PHE A 101 28.37 -5.51 -1.08
C PHE A 101 28.46 -6.22 0.28
#